data_AF-A0A7V9AIG6-F1
#
_entry.id   AF-A0A7V9AIG6-F1
#
_cell.length_a   1.000
_cell.length_b   1.000
_cell.length_c   1.000
_cell.angle_alpha   90.00
_cell.angle_beta   90.00
_cell.angle_gamma   90.00
#
_symmetry.space_group_name_H-M   'P 1'
#
loop_
_entity.id
_entity.type
_entity.pdbx_description
1 polymer ?
#
loop_
_entity_poly.entity_id
_entity_poly.type
_entity_poly.pdbx_seq_one_letter_code
_entity_poly.pdbx_strand_id
1 'polypeptide(L)'
;FKVLAILLLLLLIAEIVLGLVTQGREAVPTLLVEATRLIVFAGLLWGAGDMTLMLIESNHDLRATRILVGRLNGRVTNLSERLDAATAQFGGGPPPAAPPSRDPPRT
;
A
#
# COMPACT_ATOMS: atom_id res chain seq x y z
N PHE A 1 -9.80 5.61 -16.45
CA PHE A 1 -8.94 4.56 -17.04
C PHE A 1 -9.72 3.53 -17.84
N LYS A 2 -10.77 2.88 -17.29
CA LYS A 2 -11.62 1.93 -18.03
C LYS A 2 -12.22 2.52 -19.33
N VAL A 3 -12.67 3.78 -19.31
CA VAL A 3 -13.16 4.48 -20.52
C VAL A 3 -12.10 4.54 -21.61
N LEU A 4 -10.86 4.90 -21.28
CA LEU A 4 -9.78 4.99 -22.26
C LEU A 4 -9.37 3.60 -22.80
N ALA A 5 -9.42 2.54 -21.98
CA ALA A 5 -9.24 1.16 -22.47
C ALA A 5 -10.33 0.77 -23.48
N ILE A 6 -11.59 1.13 -23.21
CA ILE A 6 -12.70 0.91 -24.14
C ILE A 6 -12.51 1.71 -25.42
N LEU A 7 -12.07 2.97 -25.31
CA LEU A 7 -11.76 3.79 -26.48
C LEU A 7 -10.63 3.17 -27.33
N LEU A 8 -9.59 2.60 -26.73
CA LEU A 8 -8.54 1.90 -27.47
C LEU A 8 -9.06 0.66 -28.20
N LEU A 9 -9.98 -0.09 -27.60
CA LEU A 9 -10.67 -1.22 -28.25
C LEU A 9 -11.53 -0.75 -29.42
N LEU A 10 -12.25 0.36 -29.28
CA LEU A 10 -13.00 0.96 -30.38
C LEU A 10 -12.08 1.45 -31.50
N LEU A 11 -10.94 2.05 -31.14
CA LEU A 11 -9.93 2.50 -32.09
C LEU A 11 -9.35 1.31 -32.87
N LEU A 12 -9.07 0.20 -32.18
CA LEU A 12 -8.61 -1.04 -32.80
C LEU A 12 -9.60 -1.56 -33.85
N ILE A 13 -10.90 -1.56 -33.53
CA ILE A 13 -11.93 -1.97 -34.49
C ILE A 13 -11.92 -1.04 -35.70
N ALA A 14 -11.81 0.28 -35.48
CA ALA A 14 -11.73 1.26 -36.56
C ALA A 14 -10.49 1.04 -37.44
N GLU A 15 -9.32 0.78 -36.85
CA GLU A 15 -8.05 0.49 -37.55
C GLU A 15 -8.17 -0.75 -38.43
N ILE A 16 -8.74 -1.84 -37.90
CA ILE A 16 -8.96 -3.08 -38.65
C ILE A 16 -9.86 -2.82 -39.86
N VAL A 17 -10.96 -2.10 -39.68
CA VAL A 17 -11.88 -1.75 -40.77
C VAL A 17 -11.19 -0.87 -41.81
N LEU A 18 -10.50 0.19 -41.40
CA LEU A 18 -9.79 1.10 -42.31
C LEU A 18 -8.68 0.38 -43.07
N GLY A 19 -7.86 -0.42 -42.39
CA GLY A 19 -6.76 -1.17 -43.00
C GLY A 19 -7.27 -2.17 -44.04
N LEU A 20 -8.35 -2.89 -43.73
CA LEU A 20 -8.98 -3.81 -44.68
C LEU A 20 -9.61 -3.09 -45.88
N VAL A 21 -10.27 -1.94 -45.68
CA VAL A 21 -10.91 -1.18 -46.75
C VAL A 21 -9.89 -0.53 -47.69
N THR A 22 -8.76 -0.04 -47.15
CA THR A 22 -7.78 0.74 -47.93
C THR A 22 -6.71 -0.13 -48.60
N GLN A 23 -6.23 -1.16 -47.91
CA GLN A 23 -5.06 -1.96 -48.31
C GLN A 23 -5.37 -3.45 -48.46
N GLY A 24 -6.57 -3.89 -48.02
CA GLY A 24 -7.02 -5.27 -48.20
C GLY A 24 -6.11 -6.28 -47.50
N ARG A 25 -5.61 -7.27 -48.26
CA ARG A 25 -4.78 -8.37 -47.73
C ARG A 25 -3.36 -7.96 -47.38
N GLU A 26 -2.87 -6.85 -47.92
CA GLU A 26 -1.51 -6.36 -47.65
C GLU A 26 -1.38 -5.77 -46.25
N ALA A 27 -2.49 -5.30 -45.66
CA ALA A 27 -2.51 -4.76 -44.29
C ALA A 27 -2.42 -5.83 -43.20
N VAL A 28 -2.69 -7.10 -43.51
CA VAL A 28 -2.77 -8.19 -42.51
C VAL A 28 -1.55 -8.28 -41.59
N PRO A 29 -0.29 -8.31 -42.08
CA PRO A 29 0.88 -8.37 -41.19
C PRO A 29 1.00 -7.15 -40.28
N THR A 30 0.73 -5.94 -40.78
CA THR A 30 0.80 -4.69 -39.99
C THR A 30 -0.31 -4.65 -38.93
N LEU A 31 -1.55 -4.95 -39.33
CA LEU A 31 -2.71 -4.96 -38.44
C LEU A 31 -2.53 -5.94 -37.28
N LEU A 32 -1.87 -7.09 -37.48
CA LEU A 32 -1.60 -8.03 -36.40
C LEU A 32 -0.66 -7.45 -35.33
N VAL A 33 0.38 -6.73 -35.75
CA VAL A 33 1.34 -6.10 -34.83
C VAL A 33 0.68 -4.95 -34.07
N GLU A 34 -0.05 -4.08 -34.77
CA GLU A 34 -0.75 -2.95 -34.17
C GLU A 34 -1.89 -3.42 -33.25
N ALA A 35 -2.65 -4.44 -33.67
CA ALA A 35 -3.70 -5.03 -32.86
C ALA A 35 -3.15 -5.60 -31.56
N THR A 36 -2.04 -6.35 -31.62
CA THR A 36 -1.40 -6.90 -30.42
C THR A 36 -1.02 -5.78 -29.46
N ARG A 37 -0.41 -4.71 -29.97
CA ARG A 37 -0.01 -3.55 -29.16
C ARG A 37 -1.23 -2.88 -28.50
N LEU A 38 -2.28 -2.61 -29.27
CA LEU A 38 -3.50 -1.97 -28.75
C LEU A 38 -4.21 -2.85 -27.73
N ILE A 39 -4.30 -4.17 -27.95
CA ILE A 39 -4.88 -5.12 -26.99
C ILE A 39 -4.11 -5.12 -25.68
N VAL A 40 -2.77 -5.19 -25.75
CA VAL A 40 -1.92 -5.15 -24.55
C VAL A 40 -2.10 -3.83 -23.80
N PHE A 41 -2.08 -2.69 -24.48
CA PHE A 41 -2.31 -1.39 -23.84
C PHE A 41 -3.71 -1.27 -23.22
N ALA A 42 -4.75 -1.74 -23.91
CA ALA A 42 -6.10 -1.74 -23.39
C ALA A 42 -6.21 -2.62 -22.12
N GLY A 43 -5.64 -3.82 -22.15
CA GLY A 43 -5.59 -4.73 -20.99
C GLY A 43 -4.83 -4.12 -19.81
N LEU A 44 -3.66 -3.50 -20.07
CA LEU A 44 -2.89 -2.81 -19.03
C LEU A 44 -3.67 -1.64 -18.43
N LEU A 45 -4.33 -0.82 -19.23
CA LEU A 45 -5.17 0.28 -18.73
C LEU A 45 -6.35 -0.22 -17.90
N TRP A 46 -6.95 -1.32 -18.33
CA TRP A 46 -8.06 -1.94 -17.61
C TRP A 46 -7.59 -2.45 -16.25
N GLY A 47 -6.54 -3.26 -16.24
CA GLY A 47 -5.95 -3.83 -15.04
C GLY A 47 -5.41 -2.76 -14.09
N ALA A 48 -4.73 -1.74 -14.59
CA ALA A 48 -4.24 -0.62 -13.77
C ALA A 48 -5.39 0.17 -13.13
N GLY A 49 -6.50 0.35 -13.86
CA GLY A 49 -7.71 0.95 -13.33
C GLY A 49 -8.31 0.13 -12.19
N ASP A 50 -8.28 -1.19 -12.30
CA ASP A 50 -8.76 -2.11 -11.26
C ASP A 50 -7.82 -2.16 -10.05
N MET A 51 -6.51 -2.26 -10.29
CA MET A 51 -5.48 -2.21 -9.26
C MET A 51 -5.53 -0.91 -8.45
N THR A 52 -5.88 0.22 -9.08
CA THR A 52 -5.99 1.51 -8.37
C THR A 52 -7.07 1.44 -7.29
N LEU A 53 -8.21 0.82 -7.57
CA LEU A 53 -9.29 0.65 -6.59
C LEU A 53 -8.84 -0.23 -5.43
N MET A 54 -8.19 -1.36 -5.74
CA MET A 54 -7.64 -2.26 -4.72
C MET A 54 -6.58 -1.57 -3.85
N LEU A 55 -5.73 -0.74 -4.45
CA LEU A 55 -4.70 0.02 -3.72
C LEU A 55 -5.29 1.07 -2.79
N ILE A 56 -6.39 1.71 -3.18
CA ILE A 56 -7.11 2.69 -2.34
C ILE A 56 -7.65 1.99 -1.10
N GLU A 57 -8.33 0.86 -1.27
CA GLU A 57 -8.87 0.06 -0.17
C GLU A 57 -7.74 -0.46 0.74
N SER A 58 -6.65 -0.96 0.14
CA SER A 58 -5.48 -1.42 0.89
C SER A 58 -4.84 -0.30 1.73
N ASN A 59 -4.76 0.93 1.21
CA ASN A 59 -4.22 2.06 1.97
C ASN A 59 -5.04 2.34 3.25
N HIS A 60 -6.37 2.24 3.14
CA HIS A 60 -7.26 2.39 4.27
C HIS A 60 -7.01 1.30 5.33
N ASP A 61 -6.85 0.04 4.91
CA ASP A 61 -6.57 -1.07 5.81
C ASP A 61 -5.20 -0.96 6.48
N LEU A 62 -4.20 -0.46 5.75
CA LEU A 62 -2.87 -0.16 6.30
C LEU A 62 -2.93 0.95 7.36
N ARG A 63 -3.74 1.99 7.12
CA ARG A 63 -3.98 3.05 8.10
C ARG A 63 -4.67 2.49 9.35
N ALA A 64 -5.70 1.67 9.18
CA ALA A 64 -6.41 1.02 10.29
C ALA A 64 -5.46 0.12 11.11
N THR A 65 -4.63 -0.68 10.42
CA THR A 65 -3.62 -1.54 11.04
C THR A 65 -2.61 -0.72 11.83
N ARG A 66 -2.11 0.40 11.29
CA ARG A 66 -1.17 1.28 12.01
C ARG A 66 -1.79 1.83 13.30
N ILE A 67 -3.06 2.24 13.26
CA ILE A 67 -3.78 2.71 14.46
C ILE A 67 -3.93 1.57 15.48
N LEU A 68 -4.31 0.37 15.03
CA LEU A 68 -4.49 -0.78 15.91
C LEU A 68 -3.18 -1.17 16.60
N VAL A 69 -2.08 -1.25 15.84
CA VAL A 69 -0.74 -1.56 16.35
C VAL A 69 -0.31 -0.50 17.36
N GLY A 70 -0.55 0.79 17.09
CA GLY A 70 -0.26 1.85 18.05
C GLY A 70 -1.00 1.68 19.38
N ARG A 71 -2.29 1.31 19.32
CA ARG A 71 -3.11 1.04 20.52
C ARG A 71 -2.65 -0.21 21.27
N LEU A 72 -2.27 -1.27 20.54
CA LEU A 72 -1.73 -2.50 21.12
C LEU A 72 -0.42 -2.24 21.85
N ASN A 73 0.50 -1.50 21.23
CA ASN A 73 1.77 -1.14 21.83
C ASN A 73 1.58 -0.40 23.16
N GLY A 74 0.70 0.61 23.20
CA GLY A 74 0.38 1.32 24.44
C GLY A 74 -0.21 0.43 25.53
N ARG A 75 -1.07 -0.54 25.18
CA ARG A 75 -1.59 -1.52 26.16
C ARG A 75 -0.50 -2.45 26.69
N VAL A 76 0.40 -2.92 25.82
CA VAL A 76 1.53 -3.78 26.21
C VAL A 76 2.46 -3.05 27.15
N THR A 77 2.82 -1.79 26.85
CA THR A 77 3.64 -0.96 27.75
C THR A 77 2.97 -0.76 29.11
N ASN A 78 1.69 -0.38 29.14
CA ASN A 78 0.95 -0.21 30.40
C ASN A 78 0.85 -1.52 31.21
N LEU A 79 0.72 -2.67 30.54
CA LEU A 79 0.72 -3.97 31.20
C LEU A 79 2.10 -4.31 31.77
N SER A 80 3.18 -4.04 31.01
CA SER A 80 4.56 -4.18 31.50
C SER A 80 4.78 -3.36 32.76
N GLU A 81 4.44 -2.07 32.74
CA GLU A 81 4.60 -1.18 33.91
C GLU A 81 3.81 -1.67 35.13
N ARG A 82 2.58 -2.19 34.92
CA ARG A 82 1.78 -2.77 36.00
C ARG A 82 2.38 -4.05 36.56
N LEU A 83 2.94 -4.90 35.70
CA LEU A 83 3.63 -6.12 36.12
C LEU A 83 4.91 -5.78 36.88
N ASP A 84 5.67 -4.79 36.43
CA ASP A 84 6.87 -4.30 37.11
C ASP A 84 6.51 -3.72 38.49
N ALA A 85 5.44 -2.92 38.57
CA ALA A 85 4.93 -2.38 39.83
C ALA A 85 4.41 -3.46 40.78
N ALA A 86 3.68 -4.46 40.28
CA ALA A 86 3.22 -5.59 41.07
C ALA A 86 4.41 -6.44 41.55
N THR A 87 5.41 -6.68 40.70
CA THR A 87 6.64 -7.41 41.05
C THR A 87 7.41 -6.68 42.14
N ALA A 88 7.51 -5.34 42.06
CA ALA A 88 8.09 -4.51 43.11
C ALA A 88 7.27 -4.54 44.42
N GLN A 89 5.96 -4.77 44.34
CA GLN A 89 5.07 -4.87 45.50
C GLN A 89 5.12 -6.25 46.18
N PHE A 90 5.27 -7.34 45.42
CA PHE A 90 5.39 -8.72 45.94
C PHE A 90 6.84 -9.08 46.36
N GLY A 91 7.85 -8.47 45.74
CA GLY A 91 9.24 -8.57 46.15
C GLY A 91 9.57 -7.58 47.26
N GLY A 92 9.26 -7.92 48.52
CA GLY A 92 9.64 -7.12 49.70
C GLY A 92 11.16 -7.02 49.91
N GLY A 93 11.84 -6.15 49.14
CA GLY A 93 13.21 -5.68 49.34
C GLY A 93 13.23 -4.16 49.58
N PRO A 94 14.24 -3.62 50.32
CA PRO A 94 14.19 -2.27 50.87
C PRO A 94 14.18 -1.18 49.78
N PRO A 95 13.65 0.03 50.10
CA PRO A 95 13.49 1.10 49.13
C PRO A 95 14.82 1.47 48.44
N PRO A 96 14.79 1.92 47.18
CA PRO A 96 15.99 2.36 46.48
C PRO A 96 16.67 3.46 47.31
N ALA A 97 17.97 3.29 47.55
CA ALA A 97 18.79 4.26 48.27
C ALA A 97 18.63 5.63 47.62
N ALA A 98 18.35 6.64 48.45
CA ALA A 98 18.23 8.03 48.00
C ALA A 98 19.44 8.41 47.14
N PRO A 99 19.25 9.15 46.03
CA PRO A 99 20.37 9.61 45.21
C PRO A 99 21.36 10.38 46.10
N PRO A 100 22.69 10.17 45.94
CA PRO A 100 23.68 10.80 46.80
C PRO A 100 23.53 12.32 46.73
N SER A 101 23.33 12.93 47.90
CA SER A 101 23.33 14.39 48.05
C SER A 101 24.66 14.91 47.52
N ARG A 102 24.61 15.66 46.41
CA ARG A 102 25.76 16.43 45.95
C ARG A 102 26.00 17.55 46.96
N ASP A 103 26.86 17.31 47.93
CA ASP A 103 27.47 18.41 48.69
C ASP A 103 28.40 19.17 47.75
N PRO A 104 28.24 20.49 47.57
CA PRO A 104 29.21 21.29 46.86
C PRO A 104 30.51 21.40 47.68
N PRO A 105 31.68 21.48 47.03
CA PRO A 105 32.94 21.68 47.72
C PRO A 105 32.91 23.01 48.48
N ARG A 106 33.23 22.98 49.78
CA ARG A 106 33.56 24.18 50.54
C ARG A 106 34.93 24.68 50.06
N THR A 107 34.93 25.85 49.44
CA THR A 107 36.11 26.72 49.28
C THR A 107 35.76 28.07 49.84
#